data_AF-R5P4K7-F1
#
_entry.id   AF-R5P4K7-F1
#
_cell.length_a   1.000
_cell.length_b   1.000
_cell.length_c   1.000
_cell.angle_alpha   90.00
_cell.angle_beta   90.00
_cell.angle_gamma   90.00
#
_symmetry.space_group_name_H-M   'P 1'
#
loop_
_entity.id
_entity.type
_entity.pdbx_description
1 polymer ?
#
loop_
_entity_poly.entity_id
_entity_poly.type
_entity_poly.pdbx_seq_one_letter_code
_entity_poly.pdbx_strand_id
1 'polypeptide(L)'
;MFQATPKTMFIVPADTFDNVKGDFPIGFKIWRTADIEPFNGILSDVYNEKGEAQPQKEIFSYEGLKLINDWTTTFIDDKQESIATIIGIANDFQNQRTVRIERSHRPWNHQYQWQITKYNLIESSIYLAARLVIEATWENDRDQFLYPQETWKNDNIFKTDCLTFAIFTNKNNVQSKDGTNHWQPFTEEELGITNELSDHFMTDYISGKGRPKAIQGNLFDDSQNENSPLVFSEEAKAVFDAGRELWKYYHKQPDADLNAAYYDIRKYFQGTKLDKKGKEVMNSASEDETYTKLHAALRKAHKLLAKKIVPKVYEHGFLR
;
A
#
# COMPACT_ATOMS: atom_id res chain seq x y z
N MET A 1 -19.14 29.30 2.74
CA MET A 1 -19.62 27.92 2.53
C MET A 1 -21.12 27.92 2.75
N PHE A 2 -21.92 27.25 1.91
CA PHE A 2 -23.36 27.10 2.15
C PHE A 2 -23.55 26.13 3.32
N GLN A 3 -24.12 26.62 4.42
CA GLN A 3 -24.29 25.89 5.68
C GLN A 3 -25.78 25.62 5.85
N ALA A 4 -26.25 24.48 5.34
CA ALA A 4 -27.62 24.01 5.52
C ALA A 4 -27.61 22.71 6.31
N THR A 5 -28.64 22.48 7.13
CA THR A 5 -28.71 21.28 7.96
C THR A 5 -29.21 20.08 7.14
N PRO A 6 -28.51 18.94 7.13
CA PRO A 6 -28.96 17.74 6.44
C PRO A 6 -30.22 17.17 7.12
N LYS A 7 -31.20 16.68 6.35
CA LYS A 7 -32.39 16.02 6.91
C LYS A 7 -32.41 14.52 6.67
N THR A 8 -32.22 14.12 5.43
CA THR A 8 -32.11 12.72 5.04
C THR A 8 -31.23 12.62 3.82
N MET A 9 -30.51 11.52 3.72
CA MET A 9 -29.67 11.17 2.59
C MET A 9 -29.83 9.70 2.27
N PHE A 10 -29.75 9.39 0.98
CA PHE A 10 -29.46 8.04 0.55
C PHE A 10 -28.41 8.04 -0.56
N ILE A 11 -27.65 6.96 -0.66
CA ILE A 11 -26.68 6.74 -1.73
C ILE A 11 -26.97 5.42 -2.47
N VAL A 12 -26.64 5.41 -3.75
CA VAL A 12 -26.73 4.24 -4.64
C VAL A 12 -25.49 4.15 -5.54
N PRO A 13 -25.16 2.98 -6.11
CA PRO A 13 -24.13 2.84 -7.13
C PRO A 13 -24.41 3.74 -8.34
N ALA A 14 -23.37 4.30 -8.96
CA ALA A 14 -23.53 5.16 -10.12
C ALA A 14 -24.12 4.44 -11.35
N ASP A 15 -23.86 3.14 -11.49
CA ASP A 15 -24.32 2.31 -12.60
C ASP A 15 -25.80 1.92 -12.52
N THR A 16 -26.55 2.42 -11.53
CA THR A 16 -28.02 2.38 -11.52
C THR A 16 -28.68 3.35 -12.50
N PHE A 17 -27.92 4.32 -13.04
CA PHE A 17 -28.42 5.35 -13.94
C PHE A 17 -28.01 5.09 -15.39
N ASP A 18 -28.97 5.22 -16.30
CA ASP A 18 -28.71 5.12 -17.74
C ASP A 18 -27.59 6.08 -18.17
N ASN A 19 -26.63 5.54 -18.93
CA ASN A 19 -25.47 6.25 -19.48
C ASN A 19 -24.43 6.75 -18.46
N VAL A 20 -24.53 6.40 -17.17
CA VAL A 20 -23.48 6.67 -16.20
C VAL A 20 -22.53 5.48 -16.15
N LYS A 21 -21.24 5.72 -16.41
CA LYS A 21 -20.19 4.71 -16.31
C LYS A 21 -19.24 5.05 -15.16
N GLY A 22 -19.15 4.17 -14.18
CA GLY A 22 -18.17 4.27 -13.11
C GLY A 22 -18.60 3.52 -11.87
N ASP A 23 -17.65 3.37 -10.96
CA ASP A 23 -17.77 2.64 -9.70
C ASP A 23 -17.62 3.65 -8.56
N PHE A 24 -18.67 4.44 -8.34
CA PHE A 24 -18.71 5.52 -7.33
C PHE A 24 -20.15 5.73 -6.84
N PRO A 25 -20.38 6.40 -5.70
CA PRO A 25 -21.71 6.58 -5.16
C PRO A 25 -22.37 7.84 -5.72
N ILE A 26 -23.67 7.77 -6.01
CA ILE A 26 -24.52 8.93 -6.27
C ILE A 26 -25.42 9.14 -5.06
N GLY A 27 -25.37 10.34 -4.48
CA GLY A 27 -26.12 10.68 -3.27
C GLY A 27 -27.24 11.67 -3.53
N PHE A 28 -28.43 11.37 -3.01
CA PHE A 28 -29.59 12.26 -2.97
C PHE A 28 -29.74 12.83 -1.56
N LYS A 29 -29.89 14.15 -1.46
CA LYS A 29 -29.77 14.87 -0.19
C LYS A 29 -30.89 15.89 -0.05
N ILE A 30 -31.64 15.79 1.05
CA ILE A 30 -32.61 16.81 1.43
C ILE A 30 -31.96 17.69 2.51
N TRP A 31 -31.88 18.98 2.22
CA TRP A 31 -31.30 19.99 3.09
C TRP A 31 -32.38 20.93 3.60
N ARG A 32 -32.29 21.31 4.87
CA ARG A 32 -33.05 22.42 5.43
C ARG A 32 -32.18 23.67 5.38
N THR A 33 -32.66 24.70 4.68
CA THR A 33 -31.91 25.95 4.45
C THR A 33 -32.24 27.08 5.44
N ALA A 34 -33.23 26.87 6.31
CA ALA A 34 -33.62 27.85 7.33
C ALA A 34 -32.64 27.87 8.53
N ASP A 35 -32.00 26.73 8.79
CA ASP A 35 -31.05 26.54 9.89
C ASP A 35 -29.63 26.53 9.29
N ILE A 36 -28.73 27.35 9.87
CA ILE A 36 -27.35 27.49 9.41
C ILE A 36 -26.43 26.90 10.47
N GLU A 37 -25.99 25.66 10.27
CA GLU A 37 -25.10 24.95 11.17
C GLU A 37 -23.97 24.24 10.39
N PRO A 38 -22.76 24.10 10.97
CA PRO A 38 -21.70 23.28 10.40
C PRO A 38 -22.15 21.83 10.21
N PHE A 39 -21.93 21.27 9.01
CA PHE A 39 -22.21 19.87 8.74
C PHE A 39 -21.12 18.99 9.34
N ASN A 40 -21.45 18.26 10.41
CA ASN A 40 -20.54 17.30 11.02
C ASN A 40 -20.69 15.90 10.41
N GLY A 41 -21.93 15.48 10.13
CA GLY A 41 -22.23 14.23 9.46
C GLY A 41 -23.70 13.86 9.54
N ILE A 42 -24.09 12.81 8.81
CA ILE A 42 -25.41 12.19 8.84
C ILE A 42 -25.29 10.71 8.47
N LEU A 43 -26.11 9.87 9.10
CA LEU A 43 -26.31 8.49 8.63
C LEU A 43 -27.14 8.52 7.35
N SER A 44 -26.55 8.05 6.26
CA SER A 44 -27.20 7.89 4.97
C SER A 44 -27.72 6.48 4.83
N ASP A 45 -28.94 6.35 4.30
CA ASP A 45 -29.40 5.07 3.78
C ASP A 45 -28.54 4.68 2.57
N VAL A 46 -28.35 3.39 2.38
CA VAL A 46 -27.54 2.83 1.30
C VAL A 46 -28.40 1.78 0.60
N TYR A 47 -28.53 1.86 -0.72
CA TYR A 47 -29.21 0.84 -1.51
C TYR A 47 -28.26 0.31 -2.58
N ASN A 48 -28.32 -0.99 -2.85
CA ASN A 48 -27.57 -1.59 -3.95
C ASN A 48 -28.24 -1.34 -5.31
N GLU A 49 -27.66 -1.87 -6.37
CA GLU A 49 -28.16 -1.73 -7.75
C GLU A 49 -29.59 -2.25 -7.99
N LYS A 50 -30.10 -3.11 -7.10
CA LYS A 50 -31.45 -3.69 -7.13
C LYS A 50 -32.46 -2.91 -6.28
N GLY A 51 -32.01 -1.84 -5.62
CA GLY A 51 -32.83 -1.09 -4.65
C GLY A 51 -32.96 -1.79 -3.30
N GLU A 52 -32.14 -2.79 -2.99
CA GLU A 52 -32.17 -3.48 -1.69
C GLU A 52 -31.35 -2.69 -0.66
N ALA A 53 -31.93 -2.46 0.51
CA ALA A 53 -31.29 -1.74 1.60
C ALA A 53 -30.02 -2.46 2.08
N GLN A 54 -28.96 -1.68 2.30
CA GLN A 54 -27.66 -2.09 2.84
C GLN A 54 -27.46 -1.43 4.22
N PRO A 55 -26.41 -1.81 4.99
CA PRO A 55 -26.04 -1.09 6.20
C PRO A 55 -25.89 0.41 5.94
N GLN A 56 -26.40 1.23 6.86
CA GLN A 56 -26.27 2.69 6.75
C GLN A 56 -24.81 3.12 6.80
N LYS A 57 -24.48 4.16 6.03
CA LYS A 57 -23.13 4.73 5.97
C LYS A 57 -23.13 6.13 6.57
N GLU A 58 -22.18 6.42 7.45
CA GLU A 58 -21.94 7.79 7.92
C GLU A 58 -21.30 8.59 6.78
N ILE A 59 -21.97 9.67 6.37
CA ILE A 59 -21.41 10.70 5.49
C ILE A 59 -21.06 11.90 6.36
N PHE A 60 -19.80 12.29 6.40
CA PHE A 60 -19.31 13.34 7.28
C PHE A 60 -18.43 14.36 6.56
N SER A 61 -18.21 15.50 7.20
CA SER A 61 -17.31 16.53 6.67
C SER A 61 -15.86 16.25 7.05
N TYR A 62 -14.95 16.40 6.09
CA TYR A 62 -13.50 16.39 6.32
C TYR A 62 -12.94 17.79 6.63
N GLU A 63 -13.80 18.80 6.78
CA GLU A 63 -13.37 20.17 7.09
C GLU A 63 -12.58 20.21 8.41
N GLY A 64 -11.41 20.85 8.38
CA GLY A 64 -10.50 20.96 9.52
C GLY A 64 -9.65 19.72 9.80
N LEU A 65 -9.83 18.62 9.05
CA LEU A 65 -9.00 17.42 9.18
C LEU A 65 -7.78 17.49 8.25
N LYS A 66 -6.66 16.95 8.72
CA LYS A 66 -5.48 16.69 7.87
C LYS A 66 -5.63 15.35 7.17
N LEU A 67 -5.16 15.27 5.93
CA LEU A 67 -5.23 14.09 5.09
C LEU A 67 -3.90 13.33 5.07
N ILE A 68 -3.90 12.11 4.52
CA ILE A 68 -2.72 11.26 4.53
C ILE A 68 -1.51 11.88 3.78
N ASN A 69 -1.73 12.70 2.76
CA ASN A 69 -0.64 13.42 2.09
C ASN A 69 -0.13 14.64 2.87
N ASP A 70 -0.83 15.10 3.90
CA ASP A 70 -0.25 16.07 4.84
C ASP A 70 0.72 15.34 5.79
N TRP A 71 0.45 14.07 6.11
CA TRP A 71 1.32 13.26 6.97
C TRP A 71 2.68 12.97 6.35
N THR A 72 2.74 12.75 5.04
CA THR A 72 4.00 12.50 4.32
C THR A 72 5.02 13.64 4.45
N THR A 73 4.55 14.88 4.64
CA THR A 73 5.44 16.05 4.87
C THR A 73 6.28 15.94 6.14
N THR A 74 5.95 15.03 7.05
CA THR A 74 6.67 14.82 8.32
C THR A 74 7.90 13.92 8.20
N PHE A 75 8.00 13.12 7.14
CA PHE A 75 9.05 12.12 6.97
C PHE A 75 9.73 12.12 5.59
N ILE A 76 9.21 12.86 4.61
CA ILE A 76 9.88 12.99 3.31
C ILE A 76 11.22 13.72 3.52
N ASP A 77 12.30 13.04 3.14
CA ASP A 77 13.63 13.62 3.01
C ASP A 77 14.17 13.28 1.61
N ASP A 78 14.20 14.28 0.74
CA ASP A 78 14.64 14.16 -0.66
C ASP A 78 16.15 14.32 -0.84
N LYS A 79 16.91 14.50 0.25
CA LYS A 79 18.36 14.70 0.22
C LYS A 79 19.17 13.42 0.34
N GLN A 80 18.51 12.30 0.66
CA GLN A 80 19.16 11.02 0.91
C GLN A 80 19.10 10.13 -0.33
N GLU A 81 19.96 9.11 -0.35
CA GLU A 81 19.96 8.11 -1.41
C GLU A 81 18.58 7.42 -1.53
N SER A 82 18.03 7.44 -2.74
CA SER A 82 16.72 6.87 -3.03
C SER A 82 16.84 5.40 -3.42
N ILE A 83 16.05 4.55 -2.76
CA ILE A 83 15.91 3.14 -3.12
C ILE A 83 14.69 2.88 -4.03
N ALA A 84 13.75 3.83 -4.12
CA ALA A 84 12.58 3.78 -4.98
C ALA A 84 11.81 5.11 -4.97
N THR A 85 10.86 5.29 -5.91
CA THR A 85 9.86 6.37 -5.83
C THR A 85 8.49 5.80 -5.55
N ILE A 86 7.72 6.39 -4.63
CA ILE A 86 6.30 6.06 -4.44
C ILE A 86 5.41 7.14 -5.05
N ILE A 87 4.33 6.70 -5.70
CA ILE A 87 3.29 7.54 -6.27
C ILE A 87 2.08 7.51 -5.33
N GLY A 88 1.67 8.67 -4.82
CA GLY A 88 0.63 8.83 -3.81
C GLY A 88 -0.43 9.88 -4.20
N ILE A 89 -0.97 9.78 -5.41
CA ILE A 89 -1.89 10.80 -5.94
C ILE A 89 -3.18 10.83 -5.09
N ALA A 90 -3.58 12.06 -4.73
CA ALA A 90 -4.77 12.36 -3.93
C ALA A 90 -4.84 11.56 -2.61
N ASN A 91 -5.95 11.71 -1.88
CA ASN A 91 -6.13 11.10 -0.57
C ASN A 91 -7.28 10.11 -0.52
N ASP A 92 -7.96 9.83 -1.64
CA ASP A 92 -9.18 9.01 -1.68
C ASP A 92 -8.98 7.61 -2.28
N PHE A 93 -10.03 6.79 -2.20
CA PHE A 93 -10.10 5.47 -2.84
C PHE A 93 -10.19 5.55 -4.37
N GLN A 94 -10.82 6.57 -4.96
CA GLN A 94 -10.84 6.74 -6.42
C GLN A 94 -9.43 6.70 -7.05
N ASN A 95 -8.47 7.31 -6.35
CA ASN A 95 -7.08 7.39 -6.78
C ASN A 95 -6.19 6.24 -6.25
N GLN A 96 -6.73 5.33 -5.44
CA GLN A 96 -6.02 4.15 -4.92
C GLN A 96 -5.33 3.34 -6.03
N ARG A 97 -6.00 3.18 -7.18
CA ARG A 97 -5.45 2.45 -8.34
C ARG A 97 -4.10 2.96 -8.83
N THR A 98 -3.81 4.24 -8.59
CA THR A 98 -2.56 4.90 -9.00
C THR A 98 -1.41 4.68 -8.02
N VAL A 99 -1.74 4.34 -6.76
CA VAL A 99 -0.76 4.18 -5.68
C VAL A 99 0.12 2.97 -5.95
N ARG A 100 1.44 3.20 -6.00
CA ARG A 100 2.45 2.19 -6.32
C ARG A 100 3.87 2.69 -6.04
N ILE A 101 4.80 1.76 -5.90
CA ILE A 101 6.24 2.00 -5.90
C ILE A 101 6.78 1.73 -7.32
N GLU A 102 7.72 2.55 -7.78
CA GLU A 102 8.46 2.43 -9.03
C GLU A 102 9.96 2.67 -8.78
N ARG A 103 10.76 2.65 -9.84
CA ARG A 103 12.19 2.96 -9.82
C ARG A 103 12.56 4.23 -9.05
N SER A 104 13.76 4.27 -8.50
CA SER A 104 14.33 5.47 -7.88
C SER A 104 14.45 6.62 -8.89
N HIS A 105 14.47 7.84 -8.38
CA HIS A 105 14.67 9.07 -9.16
C HIS A 105 13.71 9.21 -10.35
N ARG A 106 12.46 8.73 -10.21
CA ARG A 106 11.44 8.90 -11.23
C ARG A 106 11.23 10.40 -11.52
N PRO A 107 11.35 10.83 -12.79
CA PRO A 107 11.17 12.24 -13.14
C PRO A 107 9.80 12.76 -12.70
N TRP A 108 9.78 13.97 -12.17
CA TRP A 108 8.54 14.63 -11.79
C TRP A 108 7.64 14.86 -13.01
N ASN A 109 6.35 14.54 -12.86
CA ASN A 109 5.36 14.63 -13.94
C ASN A 109 4.01 15.18 -13.45
N HIS A 110 4.04 16.10 -12.48
CA HIS A 110 2.85 16.67 -11.81
C HIS A 110 2.01 15.69 -10.98
N GLN A 111 2.48 14.46 -10.76
CA GLN A 111 1.88 13.52 -9.82
C GLN A 111 2.52 13.67 -8.44
N TYR A 112 1.73 13.60 -7.37
CA TYR A 112 2.25 13.58 -6.01
C TYR A 112 3.10 12.32 -5.81
N GLN A 113 4.38 12.50 -5.47
CA GLN A 113 5.37 11.45 -5.35
C GLN A 113 6.50 11.87 -4.40
N TRP A 114 7.20 10.89 -3.83
CA TRP A 114 8.43 11.14 -3.08
C TRP A 114 9.41 9.96 -3.19
N GLN A 115 10.66 10.20 -2.82
CA GLN A 115 11.71 9.18 -2.78
C GLN A 115 11.62 8.40 -1.47
N ILE A 116 11.64 7.06 -1.59
CA ILE A 116 11.82 6.16 -0.46
C ILE A 116 13.32 6.06 -0.19
N THR A 117 13.69 6.22 1.07
CA THR A 117 15.06 6.16 1.56
C THR A 117 15.10 5.30 2.81
N LYS A 118 16.29 4.99 3.33
CA LYS A 118 16.40 4.25 4.61
C LYS A 118 15.74 4.96 5.79
N TYR A 119 15.50 6.27 5.71
CA TYR A 119 14.96 7.08 6.80
C TYR A 119 13.44 7.10 6.84
N ASN A 120 12.76 6.78 5.72
CA ASN A 120 11.30 6.82 5.63
C ASN A 120 10.68 5.53 5.08
N LEU A 121 11.45 4.44 5.04
CA LEU A 121 11.01 3.15 4.51
C LEU A 121 9.78 2.62 5.27
N ILE A 122 9.76 2.74 6.60
CA ILE A 122 8.65 2.26 7.43
C ILE A 122 7.39 3.11 7.17
N GLU A 123 7.50 4.43 7.23
CA GLU A 123 6.39 5.35 7.00
C GLU A 123 5.84 5.21 5.58
N SER A 124 6.71 5.08 4.57
CA SER A 124 6.31 4.85 3.18
C SER A 124 5.64 3.48 3.01
N SER A 125 6.08 2.46 3.75
CA SER A 125 5.44 1.14 3.75
C SER A 125 4.05 1.18 4.41
N ILE A 126 3.90 1.90 5.53
CA ILE A 126 2.61 2.13 6.18
C ILE A 126 1.66 2.88 5.24
N TYR A 127 2.13 3.96 4.60
CA TYR A 127 1.33 4.69 3.61
C TYR A 127 0.82 3.75 2.52
N LEU A 128 1.72 2.95 1.93
CA LEU A 128 1.37 2.03 0.86
C LEU A 128 0.38 0.96 1.32
N ALA A 129 0.61 0.37 2.49
CA ALA A 129 -0.26 -0.66 3.05
C ALA A 129 -1.64 -0.09 3.39
N ALA A 130 -1.72 0.99 4.17
CA ALA A 130 -2.98 1.65 4.52
C ALA A 130 -3.79 2.01 3.27
N ARG A 131 -3.14 2.52 2.22
CA ARG A 131 -3.79 2.85 0.95
C ARG A 131 -4.26 1.63 0.17
N LEU A 132 -3.82 0.40 0.42
CA LEU A 132 -4.06 -0.74 -0.48
C LEU A 132 -4.69 -1.99 0.15
N VAL A 133 -4.67 -2.14 1.48
CA VAL A 133 -5.19 -3.35 2.14
C VAL A 133 -6.72 -3.44 2.14
N ILE A 134 -7.41 -2.30 1.99
CA ILE A 134 -8.86 -2.21 1.83
C ILE A 134 -9.17 -2.01 0.35
N GLU A 135 -10.05 -2.84 -0.20
CA GLU A 135 -10.46 -2.76 -1.59
C GLU A 135 -11.31 -1.52 -1.85
N ALA A 136 -11.01 -0.80 -2.93
CA ALA A 136 -11.90 0.24 -3.45
C ALA A 136 -13.19 -0.39 -3.99
N THR A 137 -14.31 0.22 -3.65
CA THR A 137 -15.68 -0.14 -4.05
C THR A 137 -16.40 1.14 -4.43
N TRP A 138 -17.53 1.05 -5.15
CA TRP A 138 -18.38 2.23 -5.37
C TRP A 138 -18.74 2.94 -4.07
N GLU A 139 -18.89 2.21 -2.95
CA GLU A 139 -19.36 2.79 -1.70
C GLU A 139 -18.28 3.69 -1.07
N ASN A 140 -17.03 3.24 -1.05
CA ASN A 140 -15.91 3.95 -0.43
C ASN A 140 -15.10 4.84 -1.38
N ASP A 141 -15.42 4.90 -2.68
CA ASP A 141 -14.69 5.67 -3.70
C ASP A 141 -14.36 7.12 -3.28
N ARG A 142 -15.25 7.76 -2.50
CA ARG A 142 -15.12 9.15 -2.02
C ARG A 142 -14.52 9.30 -0.63
N ASP A 143 -14.28 8.19 0.08
CA ASP A 143 -13.74 8.24 1.43
C ASP A 143 -12.28 8.69 1.38
N GLN A 144 -11.92 9.61 2.28
CA GLN A 144 -10.58 10.16 2.37
C GLN A 144 -9.76 9.41 3.42
N PHE A 145 -8.52 9.08 3.06
CA PHE A 145 -7.49 8.66 3.98
C PHE A 145 -6.96 9.86 4.76
N LEU A 146 -6.93 9.72 6.08
CA LEU A 146 -6.63 10.79 7.01
C LEU A 146 -5.17 10.77 7.47
N TYR A 147 -4.73 11.88 8.03
CA TYR A 147 -3.52 11.96 8.83
C TYR A 147 -3.69 11.05 10.07
N PRO A 148 -2.77 10.10 10.32
CA PRO A 148 -2.95 9.12 11.38
C PRO A 148 -2.73 9.69 12.78
N GLN A 149 -3.31 9.04 13.78
CA GLN A 149 -2.97 9.24 15.18
C GLN A 149 -1.54 8.74 15.45
N GLU A 150 -0.84 9.29 16.43
CA GLU A 150 0.55 8.88 16.72
C GLU A 150 0.69 7.46 17.31
N THR A 151 -0.42 6.76 17.54
CA THR A 151 -0.44 5.40 18.13
C THR A 151 0.35 4.37 17.31
N TRP A 152 0.46 4.53 15.99
CA TRP A 152 1.27 3.64 15.14
C TRP A 152 2.76 3.71 15.44
N LYS A 153 3.26 4.81 16.03
CA LYS A 153 4.69 4.99 16.33
C LYS A 153 5.22 3.95 17.31
N ASN A 154 4.36 3.38 18.16
CA ASN A 154 4.74 2.35 19.13
C ASN A 154 4.28 0.94 18.71
N ASP A 155 3.50 0.81 17.64
CA ASP A 155 3.04 -0.50 17.13
C ASP A 155 4.07 -1.10 16.15
N ASN A 156 5.13 -1.67 16.71
CA ASN A 156 6.21 -2.25 15.91
C ASN A 156 5.77 -3.43 15.04
N ILE A 157 4.74 -4.18 15.46
CA ILE A 157 4.19 -5.27 14.66
C ILE A 157 3.44 -4.71 13.44
N PHE A 158 2.61 -3.68 13.62
CA PHE A 158 1.95 -3.01 12.50
C PHE A 158 2.96 -2.46 11.48
N LYS A 159 4.06 -1.84 11.95
CA LYS A 159 5.14 -1.34 11.08
C LYS A 159 5.75 -2.46 10.24
N THR A 160 6.12 -3.58 10.85
CA THR A 160 6.79 -4.69 10.16
C THR A 160 5.82 -5.48 9.27
N ASP A 161 4.54 -5.57 9.64
CA ASP A 161 3.48 -6.08 8.79
C ASP A 161 3.30 -5.22 7.54
N CYS A 162 3.31 -3.89 7.68
CA CYS A 162 3.23 -2.96 6.54
C CYS A 162 4.46 -3.04 5.63
N LEU A 163 5.67 -3.15 6.20
CA LEU A 163 6.89 -3.38 5.43
C LEU A 163 6.81 -4.68 4.62
N THR A 164 6.39 -5.77 5.27
CA THR A 164 6.22 -7.07 4.61
C THR A 164 5.19 -6.99 3.49
N PHE A 165 4.06 -6.31 3.74
CA PHE A 165 3.05 -6.05 2.72
C PHE A 165 3.63 -5.29 1.51
N ALA A 166 4.44 -4.27 1.76
CA ALA A 166 5.05 -3.42 0.73
C ALA A 166 6.11 -4.15 -0.12
N ILE A 167 6.86 -5.08 0.46
CA ILE A 167 7.83 -5.89 -0.28
C ILE A 167 7.13 -6.81 -1.29
N PHE A 168 6.05 -7.50 -0.88
CA PHE A 168 5.40 -8.54 -1.69
C PHE A 168 4.09 -8.11 -2.37
N THR A 169 3.77 -6.82 -2.41
CA THR A 169 2.60 -6.33 -3.14
C THR A 169 2.86 -6.20 -4.63
N ASN A 170 1.84 -6.49 -5.45
CA ASN A 170 1.88 -6.24 -6.90
C ASN A 170 1.96 -4.76 -7.26
N LYS A 171 1.80 -3.86 -6.28
CA LYS A 171 2.00 -2.41 -6.44
C LYS A 171 3.44 -1.98 -6.21
N ASN A 172 4.35 -2.90 -5.89
CA ASN A 172 5.78 -2.68 -6.00
C ASN A 172 6.22 -3.06 -7.42
N ASN A 173 6.48 -2.04 -8.24
CA ASN A 173 6.87 -2.18 -9.65
C ASN A 173 8.35 -1.89 -9.90
N VAL A 174 9.18 -1.97 -8.85
CA VAL A 174 10.64 -2.00 -9.01
C VAL A 174 10.99 -3.17 -9.94
N GLN A 175 11.90 -2.89 -10.86
CA GLN A 175 12.36 -3.82 -11.89
C GLN A 175 13.88 -3.71 -12.01
N SER A 176 14.55 -4.84 -12.22
CA SER A 176 16.01 -4.90 -12.36
C SER A 176 16.53 -4.09 -13.56
N LYS A 177 15.72 -3.93 -14.61
CA LYS A 177 16.06 -3.11 -15.78
C LYS A 177 16.19 -1.60 -15.48
N ASP A 178 15.58 -1.14 -14.40
CA ASP A 178 15.54 0.28 -14.04
C ASP A 178 16.66 0.66 -13.04
N GLY A 179 17.50 -0.30 -12.62
CA GLY A 179 18.63 -0.09 -11.71
C GLY A 179 18.79 -1.22 -10.68
N THR A 180 19.62 -0.98 -9.66
CA THR A 180 19.82 -1.90 -8.55
C THR A 180 18.52 -2.13 -7.77
N ASN A 181 18.19 -3.40 -7.51
CA ASN A 181 17.04 -3.79 -6.72
C ASN A 181 17.38 -3.85 -5.23
N HIS A 182 16.98 -2.81 -4.50
CA HIS A 182 17.13 -2.74 -3.03
C HIS A 182 16.02 -3.47 -2.25
N TRP A 183 15.06 -4.11 -2.92
CA TRP A 183 13.85 -4.68 -2.31
C TRP A 183 13.90 -6.20 -2.15
N GLN A 184 15.05 -6.84 -2.40
CA GLN A 184 15.30 -8.27 -2.16
C GLN A 184 15.44 -8.55 -0.65
N PRO A 185 14.51 -9.27 0.00
CA PRO A 185 14.56 -9.44 1.45
C PRO A 185 15.28 -10.69 1.94
N PHE A 186 15.94 -11.47 1.05
CA PHE A 186 16.58 -12.73 1.40
C PHE A 186 18.09 -12.71 1.15
N THR A 187 18.82 -13.45 1.98
CA THR A 187 20.26 -13.68 1.82
C THR A 187 20.57 -14.83 0.85
N GLU A 188 21.80 -14.92 0.38
CA GLU A 188 22.29 -16.01 -0.47
C GLU A 188 22.10 -17.38 0.17
N GLU A 189 22.37 -17.48 1.48
CA GLU A 189 22.20 -18.70 2.27
C GLU A 189 20.73 -19.13 2.30
N GLU A 190 19.82 -18.18 2.56
CA GLU A 190 18.38 -18.45 2.55
C GLU A 190 17.87 -18.90 1.18
N LEU A 191 18.47 -18.40 0.09
CA LEU A 191 18.14 -18.77 -1.28
C LEU A 191 18.88 -20.02 -1.77
N GLY A 192 19.88 -20.49 -1.03
CA GLY A 192 20.72 -21.63 -1.41
C GLY A 192 21.54 -21.36 -2.68
N ILE A 193 21.94 -20.11 -2.91
CA ILE A 193 22.77 -19.71 -4.06
C ILE A 193 24.20 -19.41 -3.59
N THR A 194 25.17 -19.60 -4.47
CA THR A 194 26.59 -19.31 -4.20
C THR A 194 27.06 -17.98 -4.78
N ASN A 195 26.30 -17.43 -5.72
CA ASN A 195 26.58 -16.13 -6.32
C ASN A 195 26.14 -15.01 -5.38
N GLU A 196 26.95 -13.96 -5.31
CA GLU A 196 26.63 -12.75 -4.53
C GLU A 196 25.45 -12.00 -5.18
N LEU A 197 24.44 -11.68 -4.36
CA LEU A 197 23.31 -10.85 -4.77
C LEU A 197 23.80 -9.43 -5.07
N SER A 198 23.06 -8.74 -5.95
CA SER A 198 23.48 -7.41 -6.41
C SER A 198 23.39 -6.31 -5.34
N ASP A 199 22.65 -6.54 -4.26
CA ASP A 199 22.46 -5.61 -3.16
C ASP A 199 21.88 -6.31 -1.92
N HIS A 200 22.25 -5.82 -0.73
CA HIS A 200 21.83 -6.37 0.57
C HIS A 200 21.03 -5.36 1.42
N PHE A 201 20.53 -4.27 0.82
CA PHE A 201 19.90 -3.18 1.56
C PHE A 201 18.77 -3.66 2.47
N MET A 202 17.82 -4.44 1.94
CA MET A 202 16.64 -4.85 2.72
C MET A 202 17.00 -5.85 3.81
N THR A 203 17.90 -6.80 3.56
CA THR A 203 18.39 -7.75 4.58
C THR A 203 19.18 -7.03 5.69
N ASP A 204 20.02 -6.07 5.32
CA ASP A 204 20.73 -5.22 6.28
C ASP A 204 19.72 -4.40 7.11
N TYR A 205 18.73 -3.78 6.47
CA TYR A 205 17.69 -3.02 7.16
C TYR A 205 16.88 -3.89 8.15
N ILE A 206 16.49 -5.09 7.72
CA ILE A 206 15.72 -6.03 8.55
C ILE A 206 16.55 -6.53 9.75
N SER A 207 17.83 -6.83 9.54
CA SER A 207 18.73 -7.25 10.63
C SER A 207 19.12 -6.11 11.59
N GLY A 208 18.85 -4.86 11.21
CA GLY A 208 19.21 -3.66 11.95
C GLY A 208 20.55 -3.06 11.54
N LYS A 209 21.29 -3.70 10.63
CA LYS A 209 22.55 -3.18 10.09
C LYS A 209 22.29 -1.96 9.21
N GLY A 210 22.99 -0.85 9.51
CA GLY A 210 22.93 0.36 8.69
C GLY A 210 21.63 1.17 8.80
N ARG A 211 20.72 0.82 9.72
CA ARG A 211 19.52 1.61 10.01
C ARG A 211 19.90 3.00 10.54
N PRO A 212 19.12 4.04 10.20
CA PRO A 212 19.26 5.37 10.79
C PRO A 212 19.27 5.31 12.31
N LYS A 213 20.15 6.11 12.91
CA LYS A 213 20.03 6.43 14.33
C LYS A 213 19.02 7.56 14.49
N ALA A 214 18.08 7.49 15.43
CA ALA A 214 17.22 8.62 15.70
C ALA A 214 18.08 9.83 16.12
N ILE A 215 17.89 10.95 15.43
CA ILE A 215 18.59 12.21 15.74
C ILE A 215 17.93 12.91 16.96
N GLN A 216 16.75 12.44 17.40
CA GLN A 216 16.01 13.03 18.52
C GLN A 216 15.35 11.97 19.41
N GLY A 217 16.06 11.58 20.46
CA GLY A 217 15.51 10.95 21.66
C GLY A 217 16.30 11.50 22.83
N ASN A 218 15.62 11.90 23.92
CA ASN A 218 16.28 12.34 25.13
C ASN A 218 17.39 11.35 25.52
N LEU A 219 18.47 11.83 26.14
CA LEU A 219 19.61 11.03 26.63
C LEU A 219 19.22 9.88 27.59
N PHE A 220 17.93 9.74 27.91
CA PHE A 220 17.31 8.78 28.83
C PHE A 220 16.18 7.95 28.20
N ASP A 221 15.93 8.06 26.89
CA ASP A 221 14.94 7.24 26.22
C ASP A 221 15.58 5.92 25.78
N ASP A 222 15.41 4.90 26.62
CA ASP A 222 15.86 3.50 26.42
C ASP A 222 14.98 2.77 25.37
N SER A 223 14.53 3.48 24.33
CA SER A 223 13.75 2.88 23.25
C SER A 223 14.66 1.95 22.45
N GLN A 224 14.40 0.64 22.57
CA GLN A 224 15.00 -0.50 21.84
C GLN A 224 16.19 -0.18 20.93
N ASN A 225 17.35 -0.74 21.28
CA ASN A 225 18.58 -0.70 20.49
C ASN A 225 18.28 -0.69 18.97
N GLU A 226 18.45 0.47 18.33
CA GLU A 226 18.00 0.75 16.97
C GLU A 226 18.69 -0.12 15.90
N ASN A 227 19.66 -0.95 16.31
CA ASN A 227 20.33 -1.94 15.48
C ASN A 227 19.87 -3.39 15.76
N SER A 228 18.78 -3.59 16.52
CA SER A 228 18.21 -4.91 16.75
C SER A 228 17.39 -5.42 15.55
N PRO A 229 17.40 -6.71 15.23
CA PRO A 229 16.56 -7.25 14.16
C PRO A 229 15.08 -6.90 14.32
N LEU A 230 14.40 -6.61 13.21
CA LEU A 230 12.95 -6.38 13.20
C LEU A 230 12.20 -7.64 13.67
N VAL A 231 11.15 -7.41 14.46
CA VAL A 231 10.26 -8.47 14.92
C VAL A 231 9.02 -8.51 14.03
N PHE A 232 8.73 -9.69 13.47
CA PHE A 232 7.61 -9.90 12.56
C PHE A 232 6.50 -10.72 13.21
N SER A 233 5.25 -10.45 12.82
CA SER A 233 4.11 -11.30 13.15
C SER A 233 4.22 -12.68 12.46
N GLU A 234 3.41 -13.64 12.92
CA GLU A 234 3.33 -14.96 12.28
C GLU A 234 2.82 -14.87 10.82
N GLU A 235 1.90 -13.95 10.53
CA GLU A 235 1.40 -13.72 9.18
C GLU A 235 2.48 -13.10 8.27
N ALA A 236 3.28 -12.18 8.79
CA ALA A 236 4.42 -11.63 8.05
C ALA A 236 5.50 -12.70 7.80
N LYS A 237 5.84 -13.52 8.81
CA LYS A 237 6.75 -14.66 8.64
C LYS A 237 6.25 -15.63 7.57
N ALA A 238 4.96 -15.95 7.57
CA ALA A 238 4.36 -16.82 6.55
C ALA A 238 4.47 -16.23 5.13
N VAL A 239 4.41 -14.90 4.98
CA VAL A 239 4.67 -14.21 3.70
C VAL A 239 6.14 -14.34 3.29
N PHE A 240 7.09 -14.09 4.20
CA PHE A 240 8.51 -14.28 3.92
C PHE A 240 8.84 -15.74 3.56
N ASP A 241 8.27 -16.72 4.26
CA ASP A 241 8.48 -18.13 3.96
C ASP A 241 7.97 -18.50 2.57
N ALA A 242 6.75 -18.08 2.21
CA ALA A 242 6.21 -18.31 0.88
C ALA A 242 6.99 -17.56 -0.21
N GLY A 243 7.45 -16.35 0.08
CA GLY A 243 8.32 -15.56 -0.79
C GLY A 243 9.65 -16.26 -1.03
N ARG A 244 10.30 -16.74 0.03
CA ARG A 244 11.62 -17.40 -0.04
C ARG A 244 11.57 -18.65 -0.93
N GLU A 245 10.52 -19.47 -0.81
CA GLU A 245 10.37 -20.65 -1.66
C GLU A 245 10.13 -20.29 -3.14
N LEU A 246 9.40 -19.20 -3.42
CA LEU A 246 9.26 -18.68 -4.79
C LEU A 246 10.60 -18.18 -5.34
N TRP A 247 11.39 -17.45 -4.55
CA TRP A 247 12.70 -16.95 -4.97
C TRP A 247 13.71 -18.08 -5.19
N LYS A 248 13.76 -19.07 -4.29
CA LYS A 248 14.55 -20.29 -4.50
C LYS A 248 14.21 -20.98 -5.81
N TYR A 249 12.93 -21.06 -6.15
CA TYR A 249 12.50 -21.66 -7.42
C TYR A 249 12.93 -20.83 -8.63
N TYR A 250 12.83 -19.51 -8.55
CA TYR A 250 13.32 -18.60 -9.59
C TYR A 250 14.83 -18.73 -9.80
N HIS A 251 15.64 -18.77 -8.74
CA HIS A 251 17.11 -18.87 -8.90
C HIS A 251 17.62 -20.25 -9.36
N LYS A 252 16.74 -21.25 -9.51
CA LYS A 252 17.06 -22.52 -10.18
C LYS A 252 16.95 -22.44 -11.70
N GLN A 253 16.35 -21.37 -12.23
CA GLN A 253 16.16 -21.20 -13.66
C GLN A 253 17.49 -20.76 -14.33
N PRO A 254 17.77 -21.18 -15.58
CA PRO A 254 19.08 -21.01 -16.21
C PRO A 254 19.49 -19.54 -16.44
N ASP A 255 18.52 -18.64 -16.53
CA ASP A 255 18.68 -17.22 -16.83
C ASP A 255 18.18 -16.33 -15.67
N ALA A 256 18.18 -16.86 -14.45
CA ALA A 256 17.77 -16.12 -13.26
C ALA A 256 18.71 -14.93 -12.99
N ASP A 257 18.16 -13.72 -13.15
CA ASP A 257 18.83 -12.46 -12.80
C ASP A 257 18.98 -12.31 -11.27
N LEU A 258 20.21 -12.14 -10.78
CA LEU A 258 20.52 -11.91 -9.36
C LEU A 258 19.99 -10.56 -8.84
N ASN A 259 19.70 -9.62 -9.74
CA ASN A 259 19.11 -8.33 -9.43
C ASN A 259 17.56 -8.33 -9.54
N ALA A 260 16.93 -9.48 -9.80
CA ALA A 260 15.48 -9.56 -10.04
C ALA A 260 14.66 -9.09 -8.84
N ALA A 261 13.70 -8.20 -9.09
CA ALA A 261 12.65 -7.85 -8.13
C ALA A 261 11.45 -8.79 -8.26
N TYR A 262 10.50 -8.68 -7.31
CA TYR A 262 9.27 -9.48 -7.35
C TYR A 262 8.50 -9.31 -8.67
N TYR A 263 8.52 -8.13 -9.27
CA TYR A 263 7.93 -7.91 -10.58
C TYR A 263 8.61 -8.75 -11.67
N ASP A 264 9.94 -8.81 -11.68
CA ASP A 264 10.71 -9.53 -12.70
C ASP A 264 10.49 -11.03 -12.59
N ILE A 265 10.48 -11.57 -11.37
CA ILE A 265 10.16 -12.99 -11.12
C ILE A 265 8.77 -13.33 -11.66
N ARG A 266 7.77 -12.50 -11.38
CA ARG A 266 6.43 -12.68 -11.94
C ARG A 266 6.42 -12.59 -13.46
N LYS A 267 7.11 -11.59 -14.02
CA LYS A 267 7.24 -11.39 -15.47
C LYS A 267 7.87 -12.61 -16.14
N TYR A 268 8.89 -13.20 -15.54
CA TYR A 268 9.59 -14.38 -16.05
C TYR A 268 8.62 -15.54 -16.31
N PHE A 269 7.85 -15.93 -15.28
CA PHE A 269 6.96 -17.09 -15.38
C PHE A 269 5.64 -16.78 -16.09
N GLN A 270 5.11 -15.55 -15.98
CA GLN A 270 3.82 -15.19 -16.57
C GLN A 270 3.97 -14.72 -18.02
N GLY A 271 5.14 -14.22 -18.41
CA GLY A 271 5.33 -13.56 -19.69
C GLY A 271 4.48 -12.29 -19.84
N THR A 272 4.42 -11.78 -21.06
CA THR A 272 3.68 -10.55 -21.40
C THR A 272 2.76 -10.76 -22.59
N LYS A 273 1.84 -9.81 -22.77
CA LYS A 273 0.95 -9.68 -23.93
C LYS A 273 0.76 -8.19 -24.26
N LEU A 274 0.25 -7.90 -25.45
CA LEU A 274 -0.19 -6.56 -25.81
C LEU A 274 -1.64 -6.34 -25.38
N ASP A 275 -1.91 -5.22 -24.72
CA ASP A 275 -3.27 -4.80 -24.41
C ASP A 275 -4.00 -4.24 -25.65
N LYS A 276 -5.29 -3.88 -25.50
CA LYS A 276 -6.11 -3.32 -26.59
C LYS A 276 -5.55 -2.01 -27.19
N LYS A 277 -4.59 -1.35 -26.50
CA LYS A 277 -3.93 -0.12 -26.92
C LYS A 277 -2.50 -0.37 -27.43
N GLY A 278 -2.09 -1.63 -27.58
CA GLY A 278 -0.76 -2.01 -28.04
C GLY A 278 0.34 -1.86 -26.98
N LYS A 279 -0.02 -1.69 -25.70
CA LYS A 279 0.94 -1.61 -24.60
C LYS A 279 1.26 -3.01 -24.07
N GLU A 280 2.55 -3.28 -23.85
CA GLU A 280 2.99 -4.51 -23.19
C GLU A 280 2.52 -4.55 -21.72
N VAL A 281 1.82 -5.62 -21.37
CA VAL A 281 1.29 -5.90 -20.02
C VAL A 281 1.57 -7.34 -19.65
N MET A 282 1.79 -7.61 -18.36
CA MET A 282 2.02 -8.95 -17.84
C MET A 282 0.77 -9.82 -17.97
N ASN A 283 0.93 -11.12 -18.24
CA ASN A 283 -0.20 -12.05 -18.18
C ASN A 283 -0.67 -12.28 -16.75
N SER A 284 -1.94 -12.62 -16.58
CA SER A 284 -2.51 -12.94 -15.26
C SER A 284 -2.22 -14.37 -14.79
N ALA A 285 -1.82 -15.25 -15.70
CA ALA A 285 -1.57 -16.67 -15.47
C ALA A 285 -0.20 -17.07 -16.02
N SER A 286 0.27 -18.25 -15.64
CA SER A 286 1.49 -18.90 -16.11
C SER A 286 1.16 -20.35 -16.44
N GLU A 287 1.89 -20.94 -17.39
CA GLU A 287 1.83 -22.38 -17.68
C GLU A 287 2.74 -23.20 -16.76
N ASP A 288 3.63 -22.55 -15.99
CA ASP A 288 4.47 -23.23 -15.00
C ASP A 288 3.65 -23.57 -13.75
N GLU A 289 3.37 -24.86 -13.57
CA GLU A 289 2.57 -25.39 -12.45
C GLU A 289 3.23 -25.15 -11.09
N THR A 290 4.56 -25.27 -11.02
CA THR A 290 5.31 -25.12 -9.76
C THR A 290 5.30 -23.66 -9.31
N TYR A 291 5.60 -22.74 -10.23
CA TYR A 291 5.45 -21.30 -10.01
C TYR A 291 4.02 -20.97 -9.61
N THR A 292 3.01 -21.48 -10.33
CA THR A 292 1.60 -21.17 -10.05
C THR A 292 1.22 -21.58 -8.62
N LYS A 293 1.67 -22.74 -8.15
CA LYS A 293 1.46 -23.20 -6.77
C LYS A 293 2.17 -22.31 -5.74
N LEU A 294 3.45 -21.99 -5.95
CA LEU A 294 4.24 -21.14 -5.04
C LEU A 294 3.68 -19.72 -4.97
N HIS A 295 3.37 -19.13 -6.12
CA HIS A 295 2.77 -17.80 -6.21
C HIS A 295 1.36 -17.77 -5.58
N ALA A 296 0.56 -18.82 -5.74
CA ALA A 296 -0.73 -18.92 -5.05
C ALA A 296 -0.57 -18.97 -3.53
N ALA A 297 0.44 -19.69 -3.01
CA ALA A 297 0.76 -19.73 -1.59
C ALA A 297 1.16 -18.33 -1.06
N LEU A 298 2.06 -17.63 -1.78
CA LEU A 298 2.46 -16.27 -1.46
C LEU A 298 1.26 -15.31 -1.46
N ARG A 299 0.42 -15.33 -2.49
CA ARG A 299 -0.79 -14.48 -2.56
C ARG A 299 -1.79 -14.78 -1.44
N LYS A 300 -1.92 -16.05 -1.04
CA LYS A 300 -2.77 -16.44 0.10
C LYS A 300 -2.22 -15.87 1.40
N ALA A 301 -0.93 -16.03 1.67
CA ALA A 301 -0.28 -15.48 2.86
C ALA A 301 -0.39 -13.95 2.89
N HIS A 302 -0.12 -13.28 1.75
CA HIS A 302 -0.20 -11.83 1.61
C HIS A 302 -1.63 -11.31 1.86
N LYS A 303 -2.66 -12.02 1.39
CA LYS A 303 -4.06 -11.69 1.68
C LYS A 303 -4.41 -11.84 3.17
N LEU A 304 -3.85 -12.83 3.86
CA LEU A 304 -4.05 -13.00 5.31
C LEU A 304 -3.37 -11.87 6.09
N LEU A 305 -2.14 -11.51 5.72
CA LEU A 305 -1.44 -10.35 6.26
C LEU A 305 -2.24 -9.06 6.03
N ALA A 306 -2.76 -8.84 4.82
CA ALA A 306 -3.59 -7.68 4.53
C ALA A 306 -4.81 -7.60 5.47
N LYS A 307 -5.52 -8.72 5.68
CA LYS A 307 -6.66 -8.79 6.62
C LYS A 307 -6.28 -8.44 8.05
N LYS A 308 -5.07 -8.79 8.49
CA LYS A 308 -4.54 -8.43 9.81
C LYS A 308 -4.25 -6.92 9.91
N ILE A 309 -3.78 -6.30 8.83
CA ILE A 309 -3.48 -4.86 8.77
C ILE A 309 -4.77 -4.02 8.76
N VAL A 310 -5.85 -4.46 8.11
CA VAL A 310 -7.12 -3.71 8.00
C VAL A 310 -7.60 -3.09 9.33
N PRO A 311 -7.81 -3.84 10.43
CA PRO A 311 -8.28 -3.23 11.68
C PRO A 311 -7.31 -2.17 12.22
N LYS A 312 -6.00 -2.32 11.99
CA LYS A 312 -4.98 -1.34 12.40
C LYS A 312 -5.04 -0.03 11.61
N VAL A 313 -5.49 -0.07 10.35
CA VAL A 313 -5.74 1.16 9.56
C VAL A 313 -6.78 2.04 10.24
N TYR A 314 -7.87 1.45 10.74
CA TYR A 314 -8.90 2.17 11.50
C TYR A 314 -8.41 2.54 12.91
N GLU A 315 -7.74 1.62 13.62
CA GLU A 315 -7.20 1.85 14.97
C GLU A 315 -6.24 3.06 15.01
N HIS A 316 -5.38 3.19 14.01
CA HIS A 316 -4.43 4.31 13.90
C HIS A 316 -5.03 5.53 13.20
N GLY A 317 -6.31 5.52 12.84
CA GLY A 317 -7.04 6.67 12.31
C GLY A 317 -6.68 7.05 10.88
N PHE A 318 -6.14 6.14 10.08
CA PHE A 318 -5.97 6.37 8.64
C PHE A 318 -7.31 6.40 7.90
N LEU A 319 -8.32 5.74 8.45
CA LEU A 319 -9.73 5.77 8.02
C LEU A 319 -10.62 5.86 9.25
N ARG A 320 -11.86 6.30 9.05
CA ARG A 320 -12.88 6.46 10.09
C ARG A 320 -14.08 5.57 9.83
#